data_AF-A0A7T7M932-F1
#
_entry.id   AF-A0A7T7M932-F1
#
_cell.length_a   1.000
_cell.length_b   1.000
_cell.length_c   1.000
_cell.angle_alpha   90.00
_cell.angle_beta   90.00
_cell.angle_gamma   90.00
#
_symmetry.space_group_name_H-M   'P 1'
#
loop_
_entity.id
_entity.type
_entity.pdbx_description
1 polymer ?
#
loop_
_entity_poly.entity_id
_entity_poly.type
_entity_poly.pdbx_seq_one_letter_code
_entity_poly.pdbx_strand_id
1 'polypeptide(L)'
;MSTPSYLLVDGENIDATLGMSVLGRRPEPDERPRWDRVLDFCDRAWVDESEDTNALFFLNATSGHMPMGFVQALMAMDYRPVPLQGSGSPEEKVVDIGIQRTLEAIADRGTQANVLLGSHDGDYVPQVERLLDSGCSVGVLCFREFLSSQLAALEDRGLRVHDLESDVDAFTIALPRVRIIPLSDFDPTKFI
;
A
#
# COMPACT_ATOMS: atom_id res chain seq x y z
N MET A 1 3.91 4.53 25.78
CA MET A 1 4.69 3.67 24.86
C MET A 1 4.17 4.00 23.49
N SER A 2 5.04 4.33 22.54
CA SER A 2 4.62 4.63 21.18
C SER A 2 4.00 3.40 20.52
N THR A 3 2.95 3.59 19.75
CA THR A 3 2.34 2.54 18.92
C THR A 3 3.19 2.36 17.66
N PRO A 4 3.70 1.15 17.37
CA PRO A 4 4.52 0.94 16.18
C PRO A 4 3.69 1.09 14.91
N SER A 5 4.24 1.80 13.92
CA SER A 5 3.65 1.97 12.59
C SER A 5 4.38 1.11 11.55
N TYR A 6 3.61 0.43 10.70
CA TYR A 6 4.11 -0.39 9.59
C TYR A 6 3.44 0.02 8.29
N LEU A 7 4.25 0.21 7.25
CA LEU A 7 3.79 0.38 5.88
C LEU A 7 4.25 -0.84 5.07
N LEU A 8 3.32 -1.62 4.53
CA LEU A 8 3.60 -2.80 3.72
C LEU A 8 3.19 -2.51 2.29
N VAL A 9 4.14 -2.43 1.36
CA VAL A 9 3.86 -2.06 -0.03
C VAL A 9 4.03 -3.26 -0.96
N ASP A 10 2.95 -3.57 -1.68
CA ASP A 10 2.96 -4.44 -2.85
C ASP A 10 3.20 -3.59 -4.11
N GLY A 11 4.48 -3.37 -4.43
CA GLY A 11 4.84 -2.51 -5.55
C GLY A 11 4.40 -3.06 -6.91
N GLU A 12 4.34 -4.38 -7.07
CA GLU A 12 3.93 -5.01 -8.33
C GLU A 12 2.43 -4.82 -8.55
N ASN A 13 1.62 -5.01 -7.51
CA ASN A 13 0.18 -4.75 -7.58
C ASN A 13 -0.13 -3.27 -7.88
N ILE A 14 0.54 -2.33 -7.20
CA ILE A 14 0.34 -0.89 -7.43
C ILE A 14 0.76 -0.50 -8.87
N ASP A 15 1.95 -0.91 -9.33
CA ASP A 15 2.45 -0.59 -10.68
C ASP A 15 1.58 -1.24 -11.76
N ALA A 16 1.12 -2.47 -11.53
CA ALA A 16 0.23 -3.18 -12.45
C ALA A 16 -1.15 -2.52 -12.56
N THR A 17 -1.79 -2.16 -11.44
CA THR A 17 -3.09 -1.46 -11.48
C THR A 17 -2.96 -0.08 -12.12
N LEU A 18 -1.90 0.67 -11.80
CA LEU A 18 -1.62 1.96 -12.43
C LEU A 18 -1.43 1.80 -13.95
N GLY A 19 -0.60 0.84 -14.37
CA GLY A 19 -0.30 0.65 -15.78
C GLY A 19 -1.50 0.14 -16.57
N MET A 20 -2.11 -0.95 -16.11
CA MET A 20 -3.13 -1.67 -16.88
C MET A 20 -4.50 -1.02 -16.78
N SER A 21 -4.91 -0.60 -15.58
CA SER A 21 -6.28 -0.13 -15.33
C SER A 21 -6.43 1.38 -15.42
N VAL A 22 -5.39 2.16 -15.11
CA VAL A 22 -5.44 3.63 -15.13
C VAL A 22 -4.91 4.19 -16.45
N LEU A 23 -3.70 3.77 -16.86
CA LEU A 23 -3.02 4.35 -18.03
C LEU A 23 -3.24 3.55 -19.32
N GLY A 24 -3.61 2.28 -19.23
CA GLY A 24 -3.67 1.35 -20.36
C GLY A 24 -2.31 1.04 -21.01
N ARG A 25 -1.20 1.38 -20.33
CA ARG A 25 0.19 1.15 -20.75
C ARG A 25 1.12 1.12 -19.54
N ARG A 26 2.36 0.68 -19.73
CA ARG A 26 3.38 0.76 -18.69
C ARG A 26 3.55 2.23 -18.23
N PRO A 27 3.52 2.51 -16.91
CA PRO A 27 3.73 3.85 -16.39
C PRO A 27 5.17 4.30 -16.61
N GLU A 28 5.32 5.57 -16.99
CA GLU A 28 6.62 6.25 -17.01
C GLU A 28 7.07 6.60 -15.58
N PRO A 29 8.37 6.86 -15.34
CA PRO A 29 8.87 7.13 -14.00
C PRO A 29 8.19 8.32 -13.28
N ASP A 30 7.75 9.34 -14.01
CA ASP A 30 7.07 10.53 -13.51
C ASP A 30 5.57 10.32 -13.22
N GLU A 31 4.99 9.26 -13.80
CA GLU A 31 3.59 8.86 -13.57
C GLU A 31 3.45 7.92 -12.37
N ARG A 32 4.57 7.43 -11.82
CA ARG A 32 4.57 6.54 -10.66
C ARG A 32 4.37 7.30 -9.34
N PRO A 33 3.88 6.61 -8.29
CA PRO A 33 3.77 7.20 -6.98
C PRO A 33 5.12 7.70 -6.45
N ARG A 34 5.09 8.88 -5.86
CA ARG A 34 6.13 9.47 -5.04
C ARG A 34 6.13 8.78 -3.68
N TRP A 35 6.93 7.73 -3.56
CA TRP A 35 7.02 6.92 -2.33
C TRP A 35 7.43 7.73 -1.10
N ASP A 36 8.20 8.81 -1.29
CA ASP A 36 8.47 9.81 -0.24
C ASP A 36 7.17 10.38 0.35
N ARG A 37 6.21 10.77 -0.49
CA ARG A 37 4.91 11.30 -0.02
C ARG A 37 4.04 10.23 0.62
N VAL A 38 4.15 8.98 0.18
CA VAL A 38 3.43 7.85 0.77
C VAL A 38 3.91 7.57 2.19
N LEU A 39 5.23 7.62 2.42
CA LEU A 39 5.81 7.48 3.75
C LEU A 39 5.41 8.65 4.66
N ASP A 40 5.56 9.89 4.17
CA ASP A 40 5.14 11.11 4.90
C ASP A 40 3.65 11.09 5.27
N PHE A 41 2.81 10.49 4.43
CA PHE A 41 1.40 10.28 4.74
C PHE A 41 1.22 9.25 5.85
N CYS A 42 1.94 8.13 5.83
CA CYS A 42 1.85 7.10 6.86
C CYS A 42 2.17 7.64 8.25
N ASP A 43 3.22 8.48 8.36
CA ASP A 43 3.60 9.11 9.62
C ASP A 43 2.54 10.06 10.17
N ARG A 44 1.61 10.53 9.33
CA ARG A 44 0.53 11.47 9.70
C ARG A 44 -0.86 10.84 9.71
N ALA A 45 -1.02 9.63 9.17
CA ALA A 45 -2.31 8.95 9.04
C ALA A 45 -2.90 8.57 10.41
N TRP A 46 -2.07 8.54 11.45
CA TRP A 46 -2.43 8.14 12.80
C TRP A 46 -2.30 9.33 13.75
N VAL A 47 -3.29 9.49 14.63
CA VAL A 47 -3.47 10.70 15.47
C VAL A 47 -2.54 10.72 16.68
N ASP A 48 -2.12 9.55 17.16
CA ASP A 48 -1.21 9.41 18.30
C ASP A 48 0.25 9.37 17.82
N GLU A 49 1.14 10.00 18.59
CA GLU A 49 2.59 10.05 18.39
C GLU A 49 3.15 8.66 18.05
N SER A 50 3.27 8.34 16.75
CA SER A 50 3.93 7.15 16.28
C SER A 50 5.43 7.41 16.15
N GLU A 51 6.22 6.44 16.59
CA GLU A 51 7.61 6.25 16.16
C GLU A 51 7.70 6.19 14.63
N ASP A 52 8.90 6.41 14.11
CA ASP A 52 9.19 6.33 12.67
C ASP A 52 8.56 5.08 12.04
N THR A 53 7.82 5.27 10.94
CA THR A 53 7.14 4.16 10.25
C THR A 53 8.15 3.14 9.73
N ASN A 54 7.92 1.87 10.06
CA ASN A 54 8.64 0.76 9.44
C ASN A 54 8.10 0.49 8.04
N ALA A 55 8.69 1.13 7.03
CA ALA A 55 8.29 1.00 5.63
C ALA A 55 8.96 -0.21 4.97
N LEU A 56 8.17 -1.22 4.63
CA LEU A 56 8.60 -2.45 3.97
C LEU A 56 8.08 -2.50 2.54
N PHE A 57 8.99 -2.69 1.59
CA PHE A 57 8.65 -2.78 0.17
C PHE A 57 8.96 -4.17 -0.36
N PHE A 58 7.93 -4.93 -0.74
CA PHE A 58 8.09 -6.33 -1.13
C PHE A 58 8.39 -6.46 -2.62
N LEU A 59 9.37 -7.30 -2.96
CA LEU A 59 9.85 -7.46 -4.34
C LEU A 59 9.99 -8.95 -4.68
N ASN A 60 9.52 -9.34 -5.85
CA ASN A 60 9.76 -10.68 -6.38
C ASN A 60 11.18 -10.79 -6.94
N ALA A 61 11.99 -11.64 -6.32
CA ALA A 61 13.38 -11.93 -6.68
C ALA A 61 13.56 -13.37 -7.22
N THR A 62 12.48 -14.06 -7.59
CA THR A 62 12.51 -15.48 -8.03
C THR A 62 13.40 -15.70 -9.26
N SER A 63 13.49 -14.72 -10.16
CA SER A 63 14.37 -14.76 -11.34
C SER A 63 15.87 -14.60 -11.01
N GLY A 64 16.21 -14.23 -9.77
CA GLY A 64 17.57 -13.86 -9.35
C GLY A 64 18.02 -12.48 -9.86
N HIS A 65 17.19 -11.76 -10.61
CA HIS A 65 17.49 -10.42 -11.07
C HIS A 65 16.78 -9.37 -10.21
N MET A 66 17.56 -8.44 -9.65
CA MET A 66 17.05 -7.32 -8.86
C MET A 66 17.33 -5.98 -9.58
N PRO A 67 16.34 -5.08 -9.68
CA PRO A 67 16.53 -3.75 -10.24
C PRO A 67 17.29 -2.88 -9.22
N MET A 68 18.62 -3.00 -9.18
CA MET A 68 19.45 -2.36 -8.15
C MET A 68 19.27 -0.85 -8.04
N GLY A 69 19.05 -0.15 -9.16
CA GLY A 69 18.77 1.30 -9.13
C GLY A 69 17.47 1.65 -8.39
N PHE A 70 16.43 0.83 -8.56
CA PHE A 70 15.16 1.00 -7.84
C PHE A 70 15.32 0.66 -6.35
N VAL A 71 16.04 -0.43 -6.04
CA VAL A 71 16.35 -0.81 -4.64
C VAL A 71 17.13 0.29 -3.91
N GLN A 72 18.12 0.90 -4.57
CA GLN A 72 18.89 2.01 -4.01
C GLN A 72 18.01 3.25 -3.78
N ALA A 73 17.10 3.55 -4.70
CA ALA A 73 16.16 4.65 -4.53
C ALA A 73 15.23 4.42 -3.33
N LEU A 74 14.70 3.21 -3.15
CA LEU A 74 13.89 2.85 -1.97
C LEU A 74 14.66 3.07 -0.67
N MET A 75 15.89 2.57 -0.59
CA MET A 75 16.73 2.74 0.61
C MET A 75 17.07 4.20 0.90
N ALA A 76 17.22 5.04 -0.14
CA ALA A 76 17.45 6.47 0.02
C ALA A 76 16.22 7.24 0.52
N MET A 77 15.02 6.65 0.43
CA MET A 77 13.75 7.16 0.94
C MET A 77 13.34 6.45 2.24
N ASP A 78 14.29 5.81 2.94
CA ASP A 78 14.08 5.09 4.20
C ASP A 78 13.11 3.89 4.12
N TYR A 79 12.84 3.39 2.90
CA TYR A 79 12.18 2.10 2.72
C TYR A 79 13.18 0.96 2.92
N ARG A 80 12.71 -0.09 3.59
CA ARG A 80 13.39 -1.38 3.67
C ARG A 80 12.88 -2.30 2.53
N PRO A 81 13.66 -2.50 1.47
CA PRO A 81 13.31 -3.49 0.44
C PRO A 81 13.38 -4.91 1.01
N VAL A 82 12.38 -5.72 0.68
CA VAL A 82 12.22 -7.13 1.09
C VAL A 82 12.16 -7.99 -0.18
N PRO A 83 13.31 -8.36 -0.77
CA PRO A 83 13.35 -9.28 -1.90
C PRO A 83 13.01 -10.71 -1.44
N LEU A 84 12.03 -11.33 -2.09
CA LEU A 84 11.58 -12.69 -1.80
C LEU A 84 11.79 -13.60 -3.00
N GLN A 85 12.37 -14.77 -2.73
CA GLN A 85 12.63 -15.78 -3.75
C GLN A 85 11.70 -16.97 -3.52
N GLY A 86 10.92 -17.31 -4.54
CA GLY A 86 10.09 -18.51 -4.54
C GLY A 86 10.87 -19.76 -4.94
N SER A 87 10.20 -20.90 -4.88
CA SER A 87 10.67 -22.21 -5.32
C SER A 87 10.90 -22.31 -6.85
N GLY A 88 10.47 -21.29 -7.61
CA GLY A 88 10.48 -21.29 -9.08
C GLY A 88 9.16 -21.73 -9.72
N SER A 89 8.14 -22.04 -8.92
CA SER A 89 6.77 -22.26 -9.42
C SER A 89 6.17 -20.93 -9.91
N PRO A 90 5.65 -20.85 -11.15
CA PRO A 90 5.02 -19.64 -11.67
C PRO A 90 3.76 -19.20 -10.89
N GLU A 91 3.14 -20.13 -10.16
CA GLU A 91 1.93 -19.88 -9.38
C GLU A 91 2.24 -19.36 -7.97
N GLU A 92 3.51 -19.36 -7.58
CA GLU A 92 3.91 -18.90 -6.25
C GLU A 92 3.92 -17.38 -6.21
N LYS A 93 2.84 -16.81 -5.66
CA LYS A 93 2.71 -15.37 -5.39
C LYS A 93 3.59 -14.93 -4.20
N VAL A 94 4.91 -14.91 -4.39
CA VAL A 94 5.90 -14.72 -3.30
C VAL A 94 5.72 -13.41 -2.54
N VAL A 95 5.33 -12.33 -3.24
CA VAL A 95 5.08 -11.01 -2.64
C VAL A 95 3.86 -11.07 -1.73
N ASP A 96 2.74 -11.61 -2.23
CA ASP A 96 1.51 -11.77 -1.45
C ASP A 96 1.74 -12.63 -0.21
N ILE A 97 2.43 -13.77 -0.35
CA ILE A 97 2.80 -14.65 0.76
C ILE A 97 3.67 -13.91 1.79
N GLY A 98 4.62 -13.10 1.33
CA GLY A 98 5.49 -12.29 2.18
C GLY A 98 4.74 -11.27 3.02
N ILE A 99 3.80 -10.56 2.40
CA ILE A 99 2.95 -9.57 3.06
C ILE A 99 2.02 -10.26 4.05
N GLN A 100 1.34 -11.35 3.65
CA GLN A 100 0.47 -12.13 4.53
C GLN A 100 1.20 -12.60 5.79
N ARG A 101 2.39 -13.21 5.64
CA ARG A 101 3.22 -13.63 6.77
C ARG A 101 3.65 -12.46 7.66
N THR A 102 3.86 -11.29 7.09
CA THR A 102 4.22 -10.08 7.85
C THR A 102 3.04 -9.56 8.65
N LEU A 103 1.85 -9.48 8.04
CA LEU A 103 0.61 -9.11 8.72
C LEU A 103 0.28 -10.08 9.87
N GLU A 104 0.43 -11.38 9.63
CA GLU A 104 0.26 -12.43 10.66
C GLU A 104 1.25 -12.25 11.80
N ALA A 105 2.53 -12.02 11.50
CA ALA A 105 3.55 -11.77 12.52
C ALA A 105 3.29 -10.49 13.32
N ILE A 106 2.69 -9.46 12.73
CA ILE A 106 2.25 -8.25 13.46
C ILE A 106 1.11 -8.61 14.41
N ALA A 107 0.10 -9.35 13.93
CA ALA A 107 -1.03 -9.80 14.75
C ALA A 107 -0.58 -10.70 15.92
N ASP A 108 0.38 -11.60 15.69
CA ASP A 108 0.90 -12.55 16.67
C ASP A 108 1.69 -11.88 17.81
N ARG A 109 2.23 -10.67 17.60
CA ARG A 109 2.90 -9.91 18.67
C ARG A 109 1.95 -9.53 19.80
N GLY A 110 0.64 -9.44 19.52
CA GLY A 110 -0.40 -9.14 20.51
C GLY A 110 -0.37 -7.72 21.07
N THR A 111 0.49 -6.83 20.55
CA THR A 111 0.51 -5.40 20.86
C THR A 111 -0.26 -4.63 19.79
N GLN A 112 -0.94 -3.55 20.18
CA GLN A 112 -1.54 -2.64 19.20
C GLN A 112 -0.47 -2.08 18.25
N ALA A 113 -0.84 -1.95 16.99
CA ALA A 113 0.00 -1.41 15.93
C ALA A 113 -0.87 -0.59 14.95
N ASN A 114 -0.21 0.30 14.22
CA ASN A 114 -0.77 0.96 13.07
C ASN A 114 -0.23 0.29 11.80
N VAL A 115 -1.11 -0.11 10.88
CA VAL A 115 -0.72 -0.84 9.67
C VAL A 115 -1.35 -0.17 8.45
N LEU A 116 -0.52 0.25 7.51
CA LEU A 116 -0.96 0.63 6.16
C LEU A 116 -0.51 -0.42 5.15
N LEU A 117 -1.47 -0.93 4.38
CA LEU A 117 -1.23 -1.89 3.30
C LEU A 117 -1.40 -1.21 1.94
N GLY A 118 -0.34 -1.10 1.15
CA GLY A 118 -0.40 -0.63 -0.23
C GLY A 118 -0.71 -1.77 -1.20
N SER A 119 -1.99 -2.06 -1.42
CA SER A 119 -2.46 -3.06 -2.39
C SER A 119 -3.94 -2.89 -2.72
N HIS A 120 -4.40 -3.53 -3.79
CA HIS A 120 -5.81 -3.63 -4.19
C HIS A 120 -6.42 -5.02 -3.94
N ASP A 121 -5.59 -6.03 -3.66
CA ASP A 121 -5.99 -7.45 -3.68
C ASP A 121 -6.83 -7.86 -2.45
N GLY A 122 -7.88 -8.66 -2.68
CA GLY A 122 -8.71 -9.24 -1.63
C GLY A 122 -8.04 -10.40 -0.87
N ASP A 123 -6.93 -10.94 -1.38
CA ASP A 123 -6.20 -12.05 -0.77
C ASP A 123 -5.68 -11.73 0.66
N TYR A 124 -5.68 -10.46 1.08
CA TYR A 124 -5.27 -10.00 2.40
C TYR A 124 -6.40 -9.89 3.43
N VAL A 125 -7.66 -10.09 3.02
CA VAL A 125 -8.84 -9.93 3.89
C VAL A 125 -8.71 -10.68 5.22
N PRO A 126 -8.35 -11.98 5.27
CA PRO A 126 -8.27 -12.70 6.54
C PRO A 126 -7.27 -12.09 7.53
N GLN A 127 -6.13 -11.60 7.03
CA GLN A 127 -5.09 -10.98 7.85
C GLN A 127 -5.51 -9.59 8.32
N VAL A 128 -6.16 -8.80 7.47
CA VAL A 128 -6.71 -7.49 7.82
C VAL A 128 -7.79 -7.62 8.88
N GLU A 129 -8.73 -8.55 8.73
CA GLU A 129 -9.77 -8.82 9.73
C GLU A 129 -9.15 -9.19 11.08
N ARG A 130 -8.14 -10.07 11.08
CA ARG A 130 -7.43 -10.48 12.30
C ARG A 130 -6.75 -9.32 13.02
N LEU A 131 -6.17 -8.36 12.28
CA LEU A 131 -5.56 -7.16 12.85
C LEU A 131 -6.62 -6.19 13.41
N LEU A 132 -7.74 -6.01 12.72
CA LEU A 132 -8.84 -5.21 13.23
C LEU A 132 -9.42 -5.82 14.52
N ASP A 133 -9.59 -7.14 14.56
CA ASP A 133 -10.09 -7.86 15.73
C ASP A 133 -9.13 -7.83 16.92
N SER A 134 -7.82 -7.65 16.68
CA SER A 134 -6.83 -7.44 17.75
C SER A 134 -6.75 -5.99 18.25
N GLY A 135 -7.55 -5.08 17.69
CA GLY A 135 -7.59 -3.67 18.06
C GLY A 135 -6.44 -2.85 17.46
N CYS A 136 -5.81 -3.34 16.38
CA CYS A 136 -4.87 -2.54 15.59
C CYS A 136 -5.62 -1.55 14.69
N SER A 137 -4.98 -0.42 14.42
CA SER A 137 -5.49 0.51 13.41
C SER A 137 -4.98 0.07 12.04
N VAL A 138 -5.89 -0.26 11.12
CA VAL A 138 -5.52 -0.75 9.79
C VAL A 138 -6.07 0.18 8.72
N GLY A 139 -5.25 0.46 7.71
CA GLY A 139 -5.67 1.14 6.50
C GLY A 139 -5.08 0.55 5.25
N VAL A 140 -5.68 0.86 4.11
CA VAL A 140 -5.25 0.41 2.78
C VAL A 140 -4.98 1.63 1.90
N LEU A 141 -3.83 1.65 1.25
CA LEU A 141 -3.43 2.63 0.26
C LEU A 141 -3.68 2.05 -1.13
N CYS A 142 -4.62 2.61 -1.87
CA CYS A 142 -5.05 2.05 -3.15
C CYS A 142 -5.64 3.12 -4.06
N PHE A 143 -6.13 2.69 -5.21
CA PHE A 143 -7.09 3.41 -6.01
C PHE A 143 -8.47 2.85 -5.71
N ARG A 144 -9.35 3.68 -5.14
CA ARG A 144 -10.62 3.22 -4.55
C ARG A 144 -11.49 2.45 -5.55
N GLU A 145 -11.48 2.85 -6.81
CA GLU A 145 -12.24 2.21 -7.89
C GLU A 145 -11.77 0.79 -8.26
N PHE A 146 -10.55 0.41 -7.87
CA PHE A 146 -9.96 -0.90 -8.14
C PHE A 146 -9.77 -1.75 -6.88
N LEU A 147 -10.15 -1.24 -5.71
CA LEU A 147 -10.08 -1.99 -4.46
C LEU A 147 -11.05 -3.17 -4.49
N SER A 148 -10.59 -4.34 -4.02
CA SER A 148 -11.46 -5.50 -3.83
C SER A 148 -12.70 -5.14 -2.99
N SER A 149 -13.88 -5.56 -3.45
CA SER A 149 -15.14 -5.33 -2.73
C SER A 149 -15.14 -5.94 -1.33
N GLN A 150 -14.38 -7.02 -1.12
CA GLN A 150 -14.23 -7.65 0.19
C GLN A 150 -13.41 -6.78 1.15
N LEU A 151 -12.36 -6.12 0.67
CA LEU A 151 -11.62 -5.14 1.48
C LEU A 151 -12.45 -3.89 1.73
N ALA A 152 -13.14 -3.36 0.71
CA ALA A 152 -14.02 -2.21 0.87
C ALA A 152 -15.12 -2.45 1.92
N ALA A 153 -15.67 -3.67 1.99
CA ALA A 153 -16.67 -4.03 3.00
C ALA A 153 -16.13 -3.99 4.45
N LEU A 154 -14.81 -4.01 4.66
CA LEU A 154 -14.20 -3.88 5.99
C LEU A 154 -14.15 -2.44 6.50
N GLU A 155 -14.50 -1.43 5.67
CA GLU A 155 -14.64 -0.05 6.16
C GLU A 155 -15.67 0.05 7.29
N ASP A 156 -16.77 -0.71 7.19
CA ASP A 156 -17.79 -0.82 8.25
C ASP A 156 -17.24 -1.42 9.56
N ARG A 157 -16.10 -2.11 9.49
CA ARG A 157 -15.37 -2.69 10.64
C ARG A 157 -14.21 -1.81 11.11
N GLY A 158 -14.03 -0.62 10.54
CA GLY A 158 -13.01 0.34 10.93
C GLY A 158 -11.73 0.33 10.08
N LEU A 159 -11.71 -0.43 8.97
CA LEU A 159 -10.64 -0.28 7.97
C LEU A 159 -10.68 1.14 7.39
N ARG A 160 -9.52 1.80 7.28
CA ARG A 160 -9.41 3.11 6.62
C ARG A 160 -8.93 2.95 5.20
N VAL A 161 -9.73 3.34 4.21
CA VAL A 161 -9.29 3.33 2.81
C VAL A 161 -8.77 4.71 2.42
N HIS A 162 -7.54 4.73 1.92
CA HIS A 162 -6.83 5.94 1.51
C HIS A 162 -6.51 5.88 0.02
N ASP A 163 -7.00 6.86 -0.73
CA ASP A 163 -6.74 7.00 -2.16
C ASP A 163 -5.35 7.59 -2.40
N LEU A 164 -4.53 6.90 -3.19
CA LEU A 164 -3.15 7.29 -3.47
C LEU A 164 -3.05 8.65 -4.18
N GLU A 165 -4.05 9.04 -4.97
CA GLU A 165 -4.01 10.32 -5.69
C GLU A 165 -4.58 11.46 -4.83
N SER A 166 -5.76 11.27 -4.25
CA SER A 166 -6.50 12.36 -3.61
C SER A 166 -6.23 12.54 -2.12
N ASP A 167 -5.98 11.45 -1.37
CA ASP A 167 -5.70 11.54 0.07
C ASP A 167 -4.20 11.66 0.34
N VAL A 168 -3.39 10.89 -0.39
CA VAL A 168 -1.93 10.80 -0.18
C VAL A 168 -1.17 11.85 -1.00
N ASP A 169 -1.77 12.42 -2.04
CA ASP A 169 -1.11 13.29 -3.01
C ASP A 169 0.16 12.64 -3.60
N ALA A 170 0.12 11.33 -3.88
CA ALA A 170 1.31 10.58 -4.29
C ALA A 170 1.77 10.89 -5.72
N PHE A 171 1.03 11.67 -6.52
CA PHE A 171 1.35 11.90 -7.93
C PHE A 171 1.68 13.37 -8.20
N THR A 172 2.53 13.59 -9.21
CA THR A 172 2.87 14.95 -9.66
C THR A 172 2.01 15.41 -10.84
N ILE A 173 1.25 14.50 -11.42
CA ILE A 173 0.31 14.74 -12.51
C ILE A 173 -1.06 14.20 -12.11
N ALA A 174 -2.12 14.78 -12.69
CA ALA A 174 -3.46 14.21 -12.58
C ALA A 174 -3.55 12.94 -13.45
N LEU A 175 -4.02 11.85 -12.85
CA LEU A 175 -4.20 10.59 -13.54
C LEU A 175 -5.50 10.60 -14.36
N PRO A 176 -5.52 9.98 -15.55
CA PRO A 176 -6.70 9.93 -16.42
C PRO A 176 -7.74 8.91 -15.94
N ARG A 177 -8.18 9.03 -14.68
CA ARG A 177 -9.12 8.10 -14.04
C ARG A 177 -10.52 8.69 -13.89
N VAL A 178 -11.50 7.81 -13.88
CA VAL A 178 -12.89 8.14 -13.55
C VAL A 178 -13.21 7.53 -12.19
N ARG A 179 -13.54 8.37 -11.22
CA ARG A 179 -13.91 7.94 -9.87
C ARG A 179 -15.18 8.64 -9.40
N ILE A 180 -15.81 8.05 -8.41
CA ILE A 180 -16.90 8.70 -7.67
C ILE A 180 -16.26 9.64 -6.66
N ILE A 181 -16.60 10.93 -6.73
CA ILE A 181 -16.11 11.96 -5.80
C ILE A 181 -17.28 12.35 -4.90
N PRO A 182 -17.19 12.15 -3.57
CA PRO A 182 -18.18 12.67 -2.64
C PRO A 182 -18.33 14.18 -2.83
N LEU A 183 -19.56 14.68 -2.81
CA LEU A 183 -19.81 16.11 -3.03
C LEU A 183 -19.10 17.00 -2.00
N SER A 184 -18.85 16.49 -0.79
CA SER A 184 -18.07 17.17 0.25
C SER A 184 -16.61 17.42 -0.14
N ASP A 185 -16.06 16.56 -1.00
CA ASP A 185 -14.65 16.54 -1.38
C ASP A 185 -14.46 17.11 -2.80
N PHE A 186 -15.56 17.50 -3.47
CA PHE A 186 -15.55 18.01 -4.82
C PHE A 186 -14.99 19.44 -4.86
N ASP A 187 -13.81 19.58 -5.47
CA ASP A 187 -13.20 20.87 -5.80
C ASP A 187 -13.27 21.10 -7.31
N PRO A 188 -14.13 22.03 -7.79
CA PRO A 188 -14.27 22.28 -9.22
C PRO A 188 -12.99 22.84 -9.86
N THR A 189 -12.08 23.45 -9.09
CA THR A 189 -10.83 24.03 -9.63
C THR A 189 -9.86 22.98 -10.12
N LYS A 190 -10.04 21.71 -9.73
CA LYS A 190 -9.26 20.57 -10.23
C LYS A 190 -9.70 20.08 -11.62
N PHE A 191 -10.81 20.60 -12.16
CA PHE A 191 -11.42 20.13 -13.41
C PHE A 191 -11.50 21.21 -14.52
N ILE A 192 -11.03 22.43 -14.26
CA ILE A 192 -11.03 23.57 -15.19
C ILE A 192 -9.62 24.09 -15.42
#